data_AF-A0A964N308-F1
#
_entry.id   AF-A0A964N308-F1
#
_cell.length_a   1.000
_cell.length_b   1.000
_cell.length_c   1.000
_cell.angle_alpha   90.00
_cell.angle_beta   90.00
_cell.angle_gamma   90.00
#
_symmetry.space_group_name_H-M   'P 1'
#
loop_
_entity.id
_entity.type
_entity.pdbx_description
1 polymer ?
#
loop_
_entity_poly.entity_id
_entity_poly.type
_entity_poly.pdbx_seq_one_letter_code
_entity_poly.pdbx_strand_id
1 'polypeptide(L)' 'MTVYTFETGVAQHPFCKRCGMAAFYVPHSQPDKVMMNARCLDDIDGSALKPISFF' A
#
# COMPACT_ATOMS: atom_id res chain seq x y z
N MET A 1 9.27 10.80 5.12
CA MET A 1 8.91 9.44 4.66
C MET A 1 9.92 8.45 5.25
N THR A 2 9.49 7.29 5.77
CA THR A 2 10.39 6.16 6.12
C THR A 2 10.06 5.00 5.20
N VAL A 3 11.03 4.13 5.00
CA VAL A 3 10.82 2.82 4.39
C VAL A 3 11.08 1.77 5.46
N TYR A 4 10.12 0.88 5.68
CA TYR A 4 10.35 -0.36 6.39
C TYR A 4 10.61 -1.47 5.37
N THR A 5 11.66 -2.25 5.60
CA THR A 5 12.02 -3.40 4.78
C THR A 5 11.91 -4.66 5.64
N PHE A 6 11.20 -5.67 5.14
CA PHE A 6 11.03 -6.95 5.83
C PHE A 6 11.82 -8.06 5.13
N GLU A 7 12.21 -9.09 5.88
CA GLU A 7 12.92 -10.28 5.41
C GLU A 7 14.16 -9.99 4.53
N THR A 8 14.05 -10.22 3.22
CA THR A 8 15.15 -10.15 2.25
C THR A 8 15.55 -8.73 1.86
N GLY A 9 14.80 -7.73 2.33
CA GLY A 9 15.04 -6.32 1.99
C GLY A 9 14.53 -5.89 0.62
N VAL A 10 13.95 -6.82 -0.16
CA VAL A 10 13.45 -6.54 -1.52
C VAL A 10 12.11 -5.80 -1.48
N ALA A 11 11.23 -6.16 -0.54
CA ALA A 11 9.95 -5.49 -0.36
C ALA A 11 10.13 -4.19 0.44
N GLN A 12 9.89 -3.06 -0.20
CA GLN A 12 9.93 -1.74 0.43
C GLN A 12 8.50 -1.30 0.77
N HIS A 13 8.26 -1.07 2.06
CA HIS A 13 6.98 -0.58 2.58
C HIS A 13 7.14 0.87 3.05
N PRO A 14 6.95 1.86 2.17
CA PRO A 14 7.04 3.26 2.55
C PRO A 14 5.82 3.67 3.38
N PHE A 15 6.06 4.40 4.46
CA PHE A 15 5.02 4.93 5.33
C PHE A 15 5.34 6.34 5.81
N CYS A 16 4.30 7.05 6.23
CA CYS A 16 4.42 8.38 6.81
C CYS A 16 4.98 8.30 8.23
N LYS A 17 6.15 8.89 8.48
CA LYS A 17 6.76 9.01 9.82
C LYS A 17 5.86 9.66 10.86
N ARG A 18 4.99 10.57 10.42
CA ARG A 18 4.20 11.43 11.28
C ARG A 18 2.89 10.79 11.73
N CYS A 19 2.23 10.05 10.85
CA CYS A 19 0.93 9.42 11.14
C CYS A 19 0.93 7.89 11.02
N GLY A 20 2.03 7.26 10.59
CA GLY A 20 2.15 5.81 10.44
C GLY A 20 1.49 5.22 9.18
N MET A 21 0.74 6.01 8.40
CA MET A 21 -0.02 5.51 7.26
C MET A 21 0.88 5.18 6.05
N ALA A 22 0.67 4.02 5.44
CA ALA A 22 1.27 3.59 4.18
C ALA A 22 0.28 3.78 3.03
N ALA A 23 0.57 4.73 2.13
CA ALA A 23 -0.30 5.06 1.02
C ALA A 23 -0.14 4.10 -0.17
N PHE A 24 1.07 3.61 -0.39
CA PHE A 24 1.39 2.70 -1.49
C PHE A 24 2.61 1.82 -1.17
N TYR A 25 2.72 0.69 -1.86
CA TYR A 25 3.93 -0.15 -1.83
C TYR A 25 4.01 -1.03 -3.08
N VAL A 26 5.20 -1.56 -3.37
CA VAL A 26 5.43 -2.56 -4.42
C VAL A 26 5.46 -3.93 -3.77
N PRO A 27 4.51 -4.84 -4.07
CA PRO A 27 4.54 -6.19 -3.54
C PRO A 27 5.66 -7.01 -4.17
N HIS A 28 6.29 -7.84 -3.35
CA HIS A 28 7.33 -8.77 -3.80
C HIS A 28 6.83 -9.77 -4.87
N SER A 29 5.58 -10.24 -4.76
CA SER A 29 5.00 -11.20 -5.70
C SER A 29 4.66 -10.62 -7.08
N GLN A 30 4.55 -9.28 -7.18
CA GLN A 30 4.20 -8.56 -8.40
C GLN A 30 5.04 -7.28 -8.49
N PRO A 31 6.35 -7.40 -8.79
CA PRO A 31 7.29 -6.27 -8.76
C PRO A 31 6.95 -5.18 -9.78
N ASP A 32 6.22 -5.53 -10.84
CA ASP A 32 5.78 -4.59 -11.89
C ASP A 32 4.52 -3.80 -11.50
N LYS A 33 3.94 -4.06 -10.32
CA LYS A 33 2.70 -3.43 -9.87
C LYS A 33 2.90 -2.62 -8.60
N VAL A 34 2.03 -1.62 -8.42
CA VAL A 34 1.93 -0.83 -7.19
C VAL A 34 0.57 -1.09 -6.58
N MET A 35 0.55 -1.41 -5.28
CA MET A 35 -0.69 -1.43 -4.50
C MET A 35 -0.85 -0.10 -3.78
N MET A 36 -2.04 0.49 -3.84
CA MET A 36 -2.39 1.73 -3.15
C MET A 36 -3.49 1.48 -2.14
N ASN A 37 -3.43 2.18 -1.01
CA ASN A 37 -4.53 2.22 -0.07
C ASN A 37 -5.64 3.11 -0.65
N ALA A 38 -6.78 2.50 -0.98
CA ALA A 38 -7.91 3.21 -1.57
C ALA A 38 -8.37 4.41 -0.71
N ARG A 39 -8.29 4.32 0.63
CA ARG A 39 -8.68 5.43 1.52
C ARG A 39 -7.77 6.66 1.43
N CYS A 40 -6.67 6.57 0.70
CA CYS A 40 -5.73 7.67 0.49
C CYS A 40 -5.91 8.35 -0.87
N LEU A 41 -6.94 7.97 -1.63
CA LEU A 41 -7.32 8.61 -2.89
C LEU A 41 -8.39 9.66 -2.60
N ASP A 42 -8.14 10.90 -3.04
CA ASP A 42 -9.00 12.04 -2.72
C ASP A 42 -10.40 11.90 -3.33
N ASP A 43 -10.50 11.40 -4.56
CA ASP A 43 -11.75 11.30 -5.32
C ASP A 43 -12.34 9.87 -5.32
N ILE A 44 -12.24 9.14 -4.21
CA ILE A 44 -12.84 7.82 -4.08
C ILE A 44 -13.94 7.79 -3.02
N ASP A 45 -15.10 7.25 -3.39
CA ASP A 45 -16.12 6.87 -2.42
C ASP A 45 -15.83 5.46 -1.90
N GLY A 46 -15.21 5.39 -0.72
CA GLY A 46 -14.90 4.12 -0.07
C GLY A 46 -16.12 3.24 0.23
N SER A 47 -17.32 3.83 0.33
CA SER A 47 -18.57 3.09 0.57
C SER A 47 -19.12 2.43 -0.69
N ALA A 48 -18.78 2.98 -1.86
CA ALA A 48 -19.13 2.40 -3.16
C ALA A 48 -18.19 1.26 -3.60
N LEU A 49 -17.03 1.11 -2.95
CA LEU A 49 -16.07 0.05 -3.26
C LEU A 49 -16.60 -1.30 -2.80
N LYS A 50 -16.63 -2.27 -3.72
CA LYS A 50 -16.92 -3.67 -3.40
C LYS A 50 -15.60 -4.42 -3.18
N PRO A 51 -15.30 -4.88 -1.95
CA PRO A 51 -14.12 -5.69 -1.70
C PRO A 51 -14.25 -7.00 -2.48
N ILE A 52 -13.21 -7.33 -3.24
CA ILE A 52 -13.04 -8.65 -3.82
C ILE A 52 -12.03 -9.42 -2.97
N SER A 53 -12.43 -10.59 -2.50
CA SER A 53 -11.52 -11.47 -1.76
C SER A 53 -10.55 -12.12 -2.74
N PHE A 54 -9.26 -11.90 -2.52
CA PHE A 54 -8.21 -12.69 -3.14
C PHE A 54 -7.87 -13.83 -2.18
N PHE A 55 -8.71 -14.86 -2.14
CA PHE A 55 -8.49 -16.11 -1.41
C PHE A 55 -8.84 -17.28 -2.30
#